data_AF-A0A5S3V2J4-F1
#
_entry.id   AF-A0A5S3V2J4-F1
#
_cell.length_a   1.000
_cell.length_b   1.000
_cell.length_c   1.000
_cell.angle_alpha   90.00
_cell.angle_beta   90.00
_cell.angle_gamma   90.00
#
_symmetry.space_group_name_H-M   'P 1'
#
loop_
_entity.id
_entity.type
_entity.pdbx_description
1 polymer ?
#
loop_
_entity_poly.entity_id
_entity_poly.type
_entity_poly.pdbx_seq_one_letter_code
_entity_poly.pdbx_strand_id
1 'polypeptide(L)'
;MAKYNGRSYGVSFTEDIDSLIRAEVSRTGLSKTEVVRNAATESLTQPSIQHLIKQLELRMLQRNFEMNCIIVGLNEQQRQQAAQLCNQAFEQEVLA
;
A
#
# COMPACT_ATOMS: atom_id res chain seq x y z
N MET A 1 -11.90 -24.99 -14.75
CA MET A 1 -10.72 -24.45 -15.46
C MET A 1 -11.03 -23.01 -15.86
N ALA A 2 -10.27 -22.04 -15.34
CA ALA A 2 -10.49 -20.63 -15.65
C ALA A 2 -10.19 -20.37 -17.13
N LYS A 3 -11.17 -19.83 -17.88
CA LYS A 3 -10.98 -19.41 -19.27
C LYS A 3 -10.18 -18.10 -19.29
N TYR A 4 -8.97 -18.15 -19.84
CA TYR A 4 -8.10 -16.99 -20.02
C TYR A 4 -8.46 -16.28 -21.33
N ASN A 5 -9.15 -15.14 -21.25
CA ASN A 5 -9.64 -14.37 -22.41
C ASN A 5 -8.68 -13.22 -22.85
N GLY A 6 -7.35 -13.39 -22.68
CA GLY A 6 -6.36 -12.33 -22.92
C GLY A 6 -5.36 -12.63 -24.04
N ARG A 7 -4.66 -11.60 -24.54
CA ARG A 7 -3.49 -11.77 -25.42
C ARG A 7 -2.37 -12.48 -24.64
N SER A 8 -1.79 -13.52 -25.24
CA SER A 8 -0.64 -14.24 -24.67
C SER A 8 0.67 -13.54 -25.08
N TYR A 9 1.60 -13.41 -24.12
CA TYR A 9 2.95 -12.93 -24.36
C TYR A 9 3.94 -14.05 -24.04
N GLY A 10 4.90 -14.28 -24.93
CA GLY A 10 6.04 -15.18 -24.69
C GLY A 10 7.19 -14.40 -24.07
N VAL A 11 7.70 -14.87 -22.94
CA VAL A 11 8.85 -14.28 -22.24
C VAL A 11 9.84 -15.38 -21.87
N SER A 12 11.13 -15.05 -21.90
CA SER A 12 12.21 -15.93 -21.45
C SER A 12 12.76 -15.41 -20.14
N PHE A 13 12.91 -16.30 -19.17
CA PHE A 13 13.48 -15.99 -17.86
C PHE A 13 14.94 -16.46 -17.83
N THR A 14 15.76 -15.76 -17.05
CA THR A 14 17.08 -16.23 -16.66
C THR A 14 16.94 -17.43 -15.70
N GLU A 15 17.99 -18.24 -15.58
CA GLU A 15 17.95 -19.51 -14.83
C GLU A 15 17.65 -19.31 -13.33
N ASP A 16 18.13 -18.22 -12.76
CA ASP A 16 17.87 -17.80 -11.38
C ASP A 16 16.37 -17.51 -11.16
N ILE A 17 15.73 -16.80 -12.09
CA ILE A 17 14.29 -16.51 -12.01
C ILE A 17 13.44 -17.75 -12.26
N ASP A 18 13.78 -18.60 -13.23
CA ASP A 18 13.02 -19.86 -13.44
C ASP A 18 13.16 -20.80 -12.23
N SER A 19 14.32 -20.80 -11.55
CA SER A 19 14.50 -21.55 -10.29
C SER A 19 13.55 -21.07 -9.20
N LEU A 20 13.39 -19.75 -9.03
CA LEU A 20 12.43 -19.17 -8.08
C LEU A 20 10.98 -19.52 -8.46
N ILE A 21 10.62 -19.44 -9.74
CA ILE A 21 9.29 -19.82 -10.23
C ILE A 21 9.02 -21.30 -9.92
N ARG A 22 9.98 -22.20 -10.17
CA ARG A 22 9.82 -23.64 -9.88
C ARG A 22 9.65 -23.90 -8.39
N ALA A 23 10.44 -23.25 -7.53
CA ALA A 23 10.31 -23.39 -6.09
C ALA A 23 8.92 -22.95 -5.61
N GLU A 24 8.41 -21.85 -6.16
CA GLU A 24 7.09 -21.31 -5.81
C GLU A 24 5.94 -22.20 -6.32
N VAL A 25 6.08 -22.78 -7.51
CA VAL A 25 5.18 -23.83 -8.02
C VAL A 25 5.15 -25.03 -7.07
N SER A 26 6.33 -25.51 -6.64
CA SER A 26 6.42 -26.63 -5.69
C SER A 26 5.79 -26.30 -4.33
N ARG A 27 5.90 -25.05 -3.87
CA ARG A 27 5.36 -24.59 -2.60
C ARG A 27 3.84 -24.42 -2.61
N THR A 28 3.28 -23.89 -3.70
CA THR A 28 1.87 -23.48 -3.78
C THR A 28 0.98 -24.47 -4.53
N GLY A 29 1.58 -25.34 -5.35
CA GLY A 29 0.86 -26.23 -6.27
C GLY A 29 0.24 -25.52 -7.49
N LEU A 30 0.46 -24.21 -7.65
CA LEU A 30 -0.01 -23.44 -8.79
C LEU A 30 0.77 -23.75 -10.06
N SER A 31 0.17 -23.54 -11.22
CA SER A 31 0.91 -23.63 -12.49
C SER A 31 1.94 -22.50 -12.61
N LYS A 32 3.01 -22.71 -13.40
CA LYS A 32 4.02 -21.65 -13.69
C LYS A 32 3.36 -20.33 -14.14
N THR A 33 2.34 -20.43 -15.00
CA THR A 33 1.60 -19.26 -15.51
C THR A 33 0.85 -18.52 -14.41
N GLU A 34 0.27 -19.24 -13.45
CA GLU A 34 -0.41 -18.63 -12.31
C GLU A 34 0.57 -17.97 -11.35
N VAL A 35 1.71 -18.60 -11.07
CA VAL A 35 2.79 -18.00 -10.27
C VAL A 35 3.28 -16.70 -10.90
N VAL A 36 3.60 -16.71 -12.20
CA VAL A 36 4.05 -15.51 -12.92
C VAL A 36 2.96 -14.43 -12.95
N ARG A 37 1.69 -14.82 -13.16
CA ARG A 37 0.57 -13.88 -13.13
C ARG A 37 0.42 -13.21 -11.77
N ASN A 38 0.50 -13.98 -10.68
CA ASN A 38 0.39 -13.46 -9.33
C ASN A 38 1.53 -12.49 -9.04
N ALA A 39 2.77 -12.88 -9.34
CA ALA A 39 3.93 -12.01 -9.17
C ALA A 39 3.83 -10.71 -9.99
N ALA A 40 3.36 -10.80 -11.24
CA ALA A 40 3.15 -9.62 -12.08
C ALA A 40 2.02 -8.74 -11.54
N THR A 41 0.92 -9.35 -11.06
CA THR A 41 -0.20 -8.62 -10.46
C THR A 41 0.26 -7.89 -9.22
N GLU A 42 0.96 -8.57 -8.30
CA GLU A 42 1.54 -7.99 -7.10
C GLU A 42 2.49 -6.83 -7.44
N SER A 43 3.43 -7.03 -8.36
CA SER A 43 4.36 -5.97 -8.76
C SER A 43 3.68 -4.76 -9.43
N LEU A 44 2.60 -4.97 -10.20
CA LEU A 44 1.92 -3.90 -10.93
C LEU A 44 0.86 -3.18 -10.10
N THR A 45 0.34 -3.83 -9.05
CA THR A 45 -0.69 -3.27 -8.16
C THR A 45 -0.14 -2.77 -6.84
N GLN A 46 1.09 -3.16 -6.48
CA GLN A 46 1.74 -2.64 -5.28
C GLN A 46 1.89 -1.11 -5.38
N PRO A 47 1.42 -0.37 -4.37
CA PRO A 47 1.66 1.06 -4.31
C PRO A 47 3.16 1.33 -4.28
N SER A 48 3.58 2.45 -4.89
CA SER A 48 4.98 2.85 -4.82
C SER A 48 5.41 3.07 -3.37
N ILE A 49 6.69 2.83 -3.06
CA ILE A 49 7.26 3.09 -1.72
C ILE A 49 6.98 4.54 -1.30
N GLN A 50 7.06 5.48 -2.23
CA GLN A 50 6.75 6.90 -1.98
C GLN A 50 5.30 7.10 -1.54
N HIS A 51 4.35 6.40 -2.17
CA HIS A 51 2.94 6.45 -1.77
C HIS A 51 2.75 5.89 -0.36
N LEU A 52 3.39 4.75 -0.04
CA LEU A 52 3.32 4.13 1.29
C LEU A 52 3.92 5.03 2.38
N ILE A 53 5.05 5.68 2.10
CA ILE A 53 5.67 6.65 3.02
C ILE A 53 4.72 7.82 3.28
N LYS A 54 4.12 8.39 2.23
CA LYS A 54 3.15 9.48 2.38
C LYS A 54 1.95 9.06 3.23
N GLN A 55 1.42 7.86 3.01
CA GLN A 55 0.32 7.34 3.84
C GLN A 55 0.73 7.16 5.31
N LEU A 56 1.96 6.70 5.57
CA LEU A 56 2.48 6.56 6.92
C LEU A 56 2.63 7.92 7.60
N GLU A 57 3.19 8.92 6.91
CA GLU A 57 3.32 10.29 7.42
C GLU A 57 1.97 10.88 7.83
N LEU A 58 0.95 10.76 6.97
CA LEU A 58 -0.41 11.24 7.28
C LEU A 58 -0.98 10.56 8.53
N ARG A 59 -0.82 9.23 8.66
CA ARG A 59 -1.27 8.48 9.84
C ARG A 59 -0.55 8.91 11.10
N MET A 60 0.77 9.16 11.02
CA MET A 60 1.56 9.64 12.14
C MET A 60 1.13 11.04 12.58
N LEU A 61 0.87 11.94 11.63
CA LEU A 61 0.37 13.29 11.91
C LEU A 61 -0.99 13.24 12.63
N GLN A 62 -1.93 12.43 12.14
CA GLN A 62 -3.24 12.25 12.77
C GLN A 62 -3.13 11.72 14.19
N ARG A 63 -2.30 10.70 14.43
CA ARG A 63 -2.11 10.14 15.78
C ARG A 63 -1.40 11.10 16.72
N ASN A 64 -0.43 11.87 16.22
CA ASN A 64 0.21 12.91 17.01
C ASN A 64 -0.78 14.01 17.39
N PHE A 65 -1.67 14.42 16.48
CA PHE A 65 -2.71 15.40 16.79
C PHE A 65 -3.68 14.89 17.87
N GLU A 66 -4.19 13.67 17.73
CA GLU A 66 -5.08 13.05 18.73
C GLU A 66 -4.42 12.97 20.11
N MET A 67 -3.17 12.53 20.15
CA MET A 67 -2.41 12.40 21.39
C MET A 67 -2.20 13.76 22.07
N ASN A 68 -1.82 14.79 21.31
CA ASN A 68 -1.68 16.14 21.84
C ASN A 68 -3.02 16.71 22.34
N CYS A 69 -4.12 16.48 21.61
CA CYS A 69 -5.46 16.86 22.07
C CYS A 69 -5.82 16.24 23.42
N ILE A 70 -5.43 14.98 23.64
CA ILE A 70 -5.66 14.28 24.92
C ILE A 70 -4.76 14.84 26.02
N ILE A 71 -3.46 15.02 25.76
CA ILE A 71 -2.48 15.51 26.74
C ILE A 71 -2.86 16.90 27.25
N VAL A 72 -3.28 17.80 26.36
CA VAL A 72 -3.70 19.16 26.70
C VAL A 72 -5.11 19.20 27.31
N GLY A 73 -5.91 18.15 27.11
CA GLY A 73 -7.27 18.07 27.64
C GLY A 73 -8.28 18.89 26.86
N LEU A 74 -8.13 18.97 25.53
CA LEU A 74 -9.05 19.73 24.67
C LEU A 74 -10.44 19.09 24.63
N ASN A 75 -11.47 19.93 24.80
CA ASN A 75 -12.86 19.53 24.56
C ASN A 75 -13.17 19.45 23.05
N GLU A 76 -14.35 18.93 22.69
CA GLU A 76 -14.72 18.65 21.30
C GLU A 76 -14.68 19.89 20.39
N GLN A 77 -15.19 21.03 20.86
CA GLN A 77 -15.16 22.28 20.09
C GLN A 77 -13.73 22.79 19.86
N GLN A 78 -12.89 22.72 20.90
CA GLN A 78 -11.48 23.11 20.81
C GLN A 78 -10.68 22.18 19.88
N ARG A 79 -11.02 20.88 19.86
CA ARG A 79 -10.40 19.93 18.93
C ARG A 79 -10.72 20.27 17.49
N GLN A 80 -11.98 20.57 17.18
CA GLN A 80 -12.39 20.98 15.82
C GLN A 80 -11.68 22.26 15.39
N GLN A 81 -11.59 23.26 16.28
CA GLN A 81 -10.86 24.49 16.00
C GLN A 81 -9.37 24.24 15.79
N ALA A 82 -8.74 23.40 16.62
CA ALA A 82 -7.32 23.05 16.49
C ALA A 82 -7.05 22.28 15.18
N ALA A 83 -7.95 21.36 14.79
CA ALA A 83 -7.84 20.62 13.53
C ALA A 83 -7.89 21.57 12.32
N GLN A 84 -8.80 22.54 12.33
CA GLN A 84 -8.89 23.56 11.28
C GLN A 84 -7.60 24.40 11.19
N LEU A 85 -7.08 24.86 12.32
CA LEU A 85 -5.83 25.64 12.36
C LEU A 85 -4.63 24.83 11.89
N CYS A 86 -4.54 23.55 12.29
CA CYS A 86 -3.48 22.66 11.82
C CYS A 86 -3.58 22.38 10.32
N ASN A 87 -4.77 22.07 9.79
CA ASN A 87 -4.95 21.87 8.35
C ASN A 87 -4.61 23.12 7.53
N GLN A 88 -4.92 24.32 8.04
CA GLN A 88 -4.49 25.57 7.42
C GLN A 88 -2.95 25.69 7.41
N ALA A 89 -2.28 25.37 8.52
CA ALA A 89 -0.83 25.39 8.60
C ALA A 89 -0.15 24.32 7.71
N PHE A 90 -0.82 23.19 7.48
CA PHE A 90 -0.35 22.14 6.58
C PHE A 90 -0.65 22.44 5.10
N GLU A 91 -1.45 23.47 4.81
CA GLU A 91 -1.97 23.78 3.46
C GLU A 91 -2.72 22.58 2.82
N GLN A 92 -3.19 21.66 3.65
CA GLN A 92 -3.83 20.42 3.23
C GLN A 92 -4.80 19.93 4.32
N GLU A 93 -5.92 19.38 3.89
CA GLU A 93 -6.87 18.73 4.80
C GLU A 93 -6.35 17.33 5.19
N VAL A 94 -5.77 17.23 6.39
CA VAL A 94 -5.14 16.02 6.92
C VAL A 94 -5.86 15.50 8.17
N LEU A 95 -6.40 16.41 8.98
CA LEU A 95 -7.05 16.14 10.25
C LEU A 95 -8.57 16.37 10.10
N ALA A 96 -9.38 15.51 10.74
CA ALA A 96 -10.84 15.61 10.75
C ALA A 96 -11.36 15.98 12.15
#